data_AF-A0A6G4IRV9-F1
#
_entry.id   AF-A0A6G4IRV9-F1
#
_cell.length_a   1.000
_cell.length_b   1.000
_cell.length_c   1.000
_cell.angle_alpha   90.00
_cell.angle_beta   90.00
_cell.angle_gamma   90.00
#
_symmetry.space_group_name_H-M   'P 1'
#
loop_
_entity.id
_entity.type
_entity.pdbx_description
1 polymer ?
#
loop_
_entity_poly.entity_id
_entity_poly.type
_entity_poly.pdbx_seq_one_letter_code
_entity_poly.pdbx_strand_id
1 'polypeptide(L)' 'KKKTETVANFFGDAKDARENYFCDRDYQDFLTNCQILIQNKYLTGEVLDDNIYNISILNKTFIEFEQNFG' A
#
# COMPACT_ATOMS: atom_id res chain seq x y z
N LYS A 1 -13.70 -15.69 -10.89
CA LYS A 1 -12.67 -15.00 -11.71
C LYS A 1 -11.46 -14.75 -10.82
N LYS A 2 -10.31 -15.40 -11.05
CA LYS A 2 -9.07 -15.08 -10.34
C LYS A 2 -8.65 -13.67 -10.78
N LYS A 3 -8.62 -12.70 -9.85
CA LYS A 3 -7.91 -11.44 -10.08
C LYS A 3 -6.43 -11.80 -10.22
N THR A 4 -5.74 -11.25 -11.21
CA THR A 4 -4.28 -11.41 -11.31
C THR A 4 -3.63 -10.79 -10.08
N GLU A 5 -2.45 -11.27 -9.67
CA GLU A 5 -1.73 -10.74 -8.50
C GLU A 5 -1.58 -9.21 -8.59
N THR A 6 -1.30 -8.69 -9.79
CA THR A 6 -1.25 -7.24 -10.05
C THR A 6 -2.52 -6.49 -9.66
N VAL A 7 -3.70 -7.08 -9.90
CA VAL A 7 -4.99 -6.47 -9.54
C VAL A 7 -5.32 -6.67 -8.06
N ALA A 8 -4.86 -7.76 -7.45
CA ALA A 8 -5.02 -8.00 -6.02
C ALA A 8 -4.11 -7.09 -5.17
N ASN A 9 -2.96 -6.69 -5.71
CA ASN A 9 -1.94 -5.92 -5.02
C ASN A 9 -2.11 -4.41 -5.20
N PHE A 10 -3.08 -3.95 -6.02
CA PHE A 10 -3.35 -2.55 -6.30
C PHE A 10 -4.46 -2.02 -5.36
N PHE A 11 -4.16 -0.96 -4.62
CA PHE A 11 -5.03 -0.38 -3.60
C PHE A 11 -5.62 0.98 -3.99
N GLY A 12 -5.27 1.50 -5.18
CA GLY A 12 -5.72 2.83 -5.60
C GLY A 12 -4.96 3.95 -4.89
N ASP A 13 -5.63 5.07 -4.65
CA ASP A 13 -5.02 6.25 -4.03
C ASP A 13 -5.10 6.17 -2.50
N ALA A 14 -4.27 6.95 -1.80
CA ALA A 14 -4.22 6.89 -0.33
C ALA A 14 -5.57 7.22 0.32
N LYS A 15 -6.33 8.17 -0.25
CA LYS A 15 -7.67 8.54 0.24
C LYS A 15 -8.62 7.35 0.16
N ASP A 16 -8.72 6.74 -1.02
CA ASP A 16 -9.58 5.57 -1.24
C ASP A 16 -9.12 4.36 -0.44
N ALA A 17 -7.80 4.11 -0.37
CA ALA A 17 -7.25 2.99 0.37
C ALA A 17 -7.54 3.13 1.87
N ARG A 18 -7.38 4.33 2.43
CA ARG A 18 -7.74 4.61 3.83
C ARG A 18 -9.22 4.42 4.06
N GLU A 19 -10.07 4.98 3.22
CA GLU A 19 -11.53 4.86 3.39
C GLU A 19 -12.04 3.43 3.25
N ASN A 20 -11.51 2.66 2.32
CA ASN A 20 -12.03 1.33 2.00
C ASN A 20 -11.43 0.22 2.89
N TYR A 21 -10.19 0.37 3.36
CA TYR A 21 -9.45 -0.72 4.02
C TYR A 21 -8.89 -0.37 5.41
N PHE A 22 -8.70 0.91 5.71
CA PHE A 22 -8.05 1.38 6.95
C PHE A 22 -8.86 2.53 7.58
N CYS A 23 -10.19 2.42 7.56
CA CYS A 23 -11.10 3.52 7.88
C CYS A 23 -11.04 3.95 9.35
N ASP A 24 -10.48 3.10 10.21
CA ASP A 24 -10.19 3.30 11.63
C ASP A 24 -8.92 4.13 11.88
N ARG A 25 -8.12 4.42 10.85
CA ARG A 25 -6.86 5.17 10.97
C ARG A 25 -7.02 6.62 10.53
N ASP A 26 -6.35 7.53 11.25
CA ASP A 26 -6.18 8.91 10.82
C ASP A 26 -5.47 8.95 9.47
N TYR A 27 -5.89 9.89 8.60
CA TYR A 27 -5.35 9.97 7.25
C TYR A 27 -3.87 10.36 7.22
N GLN A 28 -3.42 11.26 8.11
CA GLN A 28 -2.02 11.68 8.16
C GLN A 28 -1.12 10.57 8.69
N ASP A 29 -1.59 9.82 9.69
CA ASP A 29 -0.88 8.63 10.17
C ASP A 29 -0.78 7.55 9.08
N PHE A 30 -1.88 7.30 8.36
CA PHE A 30 -1.90 6.38 7.23
C PHE A 30 -0.91 6.82 6.14
N LEU A 31 -0.95 8.10 5.75
CA LEU A 31 -0.08 8.69 4.74
C LEU A 31 1.40 8.54 5.12
N THR A 32 1.74 8.87 6.37
CA THR A 32 3.11 8.77 6.90
C THR A 32 3.61 7.32 6.85
N ASN A 33 2.76 6.36 7.25
CA ASN A 33 3.12 4.94 7.17
C ASN A 33 3.35 4.48 5.74
N CYS A 34 2.49 4.89 4.79
CA CYS A 34 2.67 4.57 3.38
C CYS A 34 3.99 5.15 2.83
N GLN A 35 4.34 6.39 3.18
CA GLN A 35 5.62 6.99 2.76
C GLN A 35 6.83 6.20 3.27
N ILE A 36 6.83 5.80 4.54
CA ILE A 36 7.89 4.96 5.12
C ILE A 36 7.98 3.61 4.39
N LEU A 37 6.84 2.97 4.13
CA LEU A 37 6.82 1.69 3.42
C LEU A 37 7.30 1.82 1.97
N ILE A 38 6.99 2.93 1.27
CA ILE A 38 7.54 3.22 -0.06
C ILE A 38 9.05 3.41 -0.01
N GLN A 39 9.57 4.16 0.97
CA GLN A 39 11.01 4.37 1.15
C GLN A 39 11.77 3.05 1.37
N ASN A 40 11.19 2.14 2.15
CA ASN A 40 11.72 0.80 2.38
C ASN A 40 11.40 -0.20 1.24
N LYS A 41 10.82 0.32 0.15
CA LYS A 41 10.42 -0.43 -1.06
C LYS A 41 9.37 -1.50 -0.79
N TYR A 42 8.63 -1.46 0.31
CA TYR A 42 7.54 -2.41 0.57
C TYR A 42 6.28 -2.11 -0.27
N LEU A 43 6.09 -0.85 -0.61
CA LEU A 43 5.03 -0.36 -1.48
C LEU A 43 5.62 0.41 -2.67
N THR A 44 4.83 0.55 -3.73
CA THR A 44 5.00 1.61 -4.73
C THR A 44 3.86 2.61 -4.60
N GLY A 45 4.12 3.84 -4.99
CA GLY A 45 3.12 4.90 -5.09
C GLY A 45 3.77 6.22 -5.50
N GLU A 46 2.99 7.09 -6.12
CA GLU A 46 3.42 8.42 -6.55
C GLU A 46 3.04 9.43 -5.48
N VAL A 47 4.04 9.98 -4.78
CA VAL A 47 3.83 10.99 -3.73
C VAL A 47 3.65 12.35 -4.40
N LEU A 48 2.48 12.97 -4.24
CA LEU A 48 2.15 14.29 -4.78
C LEU A 48 1.36 15.06 -3.71
N ASP A 49 1.91 16.20 -3.30
CA ASP A 49 1.35 17.09 -2.28
C ASP A 49 0.92 16.33 -0.99
N ASP A 50 -0.39 16.24 -0.75
CA ASP A 50 -1.02 15.63 0.43
C ASP A 50 -1.61 14.24 0.14
N ASN A 51 -1.20 13.59 -0.95
CA ASN A 51 -1.72 12.30 -1.38
C ASN A 51 -0.63 11.37 -1.94
N ILE A 52 -0.97 10.09 -2.02
CA ILE A 52 -0.18 9.08 -2.74
C ILE A 52 -1.11 8.41 -3.74
N TYR A 53 -0.69 8.38 -4.99
CA TYR A 53 -1.44 7.77 -6.07
C TYR A 53 -0.89 6.38 -6.41
N ASN A 54 -1.74 5.54 -6.99
CA ASN A 54 -1.35 4.24 -7.55
C ASN A 54 -0.65 3.31 -6.54
N ILE A 55 -1.15 3.23 -5.31
CA ILE A 55 -0.55 2.40 -4.25
C ILE A 55 -0.63 0.94 -4.64
N SER A 56 0.52 0.25 -4.61
CA SER A 56 0.58 -1.19 -4.80
C SER A 56 1.61 -1.86 -3.89
N ILE A 57 1.35 -3.10 -3.49
CA ILE A 57 2.31 -3.94 -2.77
C ILE A 57 3.30 -4.55 -3.77
N LEU A 58 4.60 -4.47 -3.46
CA LEU A 58 5.62 -5.14 -4.26
C LEU A 58 5.68 -6.64 -3.98
N ASN A 59 5.99 -7.44 -5.01
CA ASN A 59 6.16 -8.89 -4.86
C ASN A 59 7.20 -9.28 -3.79
N LYS A 60 8.25 -8.48 -3.62
CA LYS A 60 9.26 -8.73 -2.56
C LYS A 60 8.65 -8.67 -1.16
N THR A 61 7.61 -7.85 -0.96
CA THR A 61 6.93 -7.71 0.32
C THR A 61 6.22 -9.00 0.68
N PHE A 62 5.53 -9.63 -0.27
CA PHE A 62 4.92 -10.94 -0.06
C PHE A 62 5.96 -12.00 0.29
N ILE A 63 7.09 -12.05 -0.44
CA ILE A 63 8.18 -13.01 -0.17
C ILE A 63 8.74 -12.81 1.24
N GLU A 64 9.01 -11.56 1.65
CA GLU A 64 9.50 -11.27 2.99
C GLU A 64 8.47 -11.63 4.08
N PHE A 65 7.17 -11.40 3.85
CA PHE A 65 6.13 -11.82 4.79
C PHE A 65 6.05 -13.34 4.96
N GLU A 66 6.06 -14.11 3.86
CA GLU A 66 6.03 -15.57 3.91
C GLU A 66 7.28 -16.14 4.61
N GLN A 67 8.45 -15.56 4.42
CA GLN A 67 9.68 -16.04 5.04
C GLN A 67 9.77 -15.75 6.55
N ASN A 68 9.15 -14.67 7.01
CA ASN A 68 9.23 -14.27 8.42
C ASN A 68 8.04 -14.75 9.26
N PHE A 69 6.91 -15.07 8.63
CA PHE A 69 5.65 -15.38 9.34
C PHE A 69 4.88 -16.59 8.79
N GLY A 70 5.39 -17.24 7.74
CA GLY A 70 4.81 -18.46 7.15
C GLY A 70 5.25 -19.75 7.83
#